data_AF-A0AAX2KH00-F1
#
_entry.id   AF-A0AAX2KH00-F1
#
_cell.length_a   1.000
_cell.length_b   1.000
_cell.length_c   1.000
_cell.angle_alpha   90.00
_cell.angle_beta   90.00
_cell.angle_gamma   90.00
#
_symmetry.space_group_name_H-M   'P 1'
#
loop_
_entity.id
_entity.type
_entity.pdbx_description
1 polymer ?
#
loop_
_entity_poly.entity_id
_entity_poly.type
_entity_poly.pdbx_seq_one_letter_code
_entity_poly.pdbx_strand_id
1 'polypeptide(L)'
;MHSYVITDAIRDEKVLKFKVDYNDVRPQFKSLETETDEKKLSAAENQQAFLHPMRIQEITQYILNNFRQKTHRTFPGSKGFNAMLAVSSVDAAKAYYATFKRLQEEAANKSATYKPLRVATIFSFAANEEQNAIGEISDETFDTSAMDSSAKEFLDAAIREYNSYFKTNFSTDSNGFQNYYRDLAQRVKNQDIDLLIVVGMFLTGFDAPTLNTLFVDKNLRFHGLMQAFSRTNRIYDATKTFR
;
A
#
# COMPACT_ATOMS: atom_id res chain seq x y z
N MET A 1 13.16 -29.13 17.92
CA MET A 1 12.80 -27.99 17.05
C MET A 1 11.51 -28.36 16.33
N HIS A 2 10.44 -27.57 16.44
CA HIS A 2 9.16 -27.82 15.77
C HIS A 2 8.96 -26.75 14.69
N SER A 3 8.57 -27.15 13.48
CA SER A 3 8.24 -26.26 12.37
C SER A 3 6.73 -26.15 12.22
N TYR A 4 6.20 -24.93 12.24
CA TYR A 4 4.80 -24.64 11.93
C TYR A 4 4.76 -23.78 10.67
N VAL A 5 4.31 -24.36 9.56
CA VAL A 5 4.33 -23.69 8.24
C VAL A 5 2.94 -23.15 7.88
N ILE A 6 2.88 -22.23 6.91
CA ILE A 6 1.62 -21.56 6.53
C ILE A 6 0.54 -22.54 6.04
N THR A 7 0.94 -23.66 5.45
CA THR A 7 0.01 -24.72 5.02
C THR A 7 -0.67 -25.39 6.22
N ASP A 8 0.05 -25.58 7.33
CA ASP A 8 -0.53 -26.07 8.58
C ASP A 8 -1.47 -25.01 9.18
N ALA A 9 -1.07 -23.74 9.17
CA ALA A 9 -1.89 -22.64 9.66
C ALA A 9 -3.22 -22.48 8.87
N ILE A 10 -3.20 -22.70 7.56
CA ILE A 10 -4.40 -22.68 6.71
C ILE A 10 -5.27 -23.92 6.98
N ARG A 11 -4.67 -25.11 7.13
CA ARG A 11 -5.39 -26.35 7.45
C ARG A 11 -6.07 -26.28 8.80
N ASP A 12 -5.42 -25.68 9.78
CA ASP A 12 -5.92 -25.52 11.15
C ASP A 12 -6.88 -24.32 11.28
N GLU A 13 -7.26 -23.69 10.15
CA GLU A 13 -8.10 -22.49 10.06
C GLU A 13 -7.58 -21.31 10.90
N LYS A 14 -6.29 -21.30 11.26
CA LYS A 14 -5.65 -20.22 12.05
C LYS A 14 -5.29 -19.00 11.20
N VAL A 15 -5.16 -19.17 9.87
CA VAL A 15 -5.00 -18.10 8.89
C VAL A 15 -5.84 -18.38 7.66
N LEU A 16 -6.34 -17.33 7.02
CA LEU A 16 -7.15 -17.43 5.81
C LEU A 16 -6.28 -17.77 4.57
N LYS A 17 -6.93 -18.18 3.47
CA LYS A 17 -6.27 -18.43 2.17
C LYS A 17 -5.96 -17.11 1.44
N PHE A 18 -5.05 -17.15 0.46
CA PHE A 18 -4.78 -16.01 -0.42
C PHE A 18 -5.60 -16.08 -1.71
N LYS A 19 -6.07 -14.93 -2.18
CA LYS A 19 -6.53 -14.74 -3.55
C LYS A 19 -5.59 -13.79 -4.27
N VAL A 20 -4.80 -14.32 -5.19
CA VAL A 20 -3.83 -13.54 -5.97
C VAL A 20 -4.38 -13.40 -7.39
N ASP A 21 -4.82 -12.19 -7.74
CA ASP A 21 -5.31 -11.85 -9.07
C ASP A 21 -4.28 -10.92 -9.75
N TYR A 22 -3.77 -11.29 -10.92
CA TYR A 22 -2.99 -10.38 -11.76
C TYR A 22 -3.92 -9.60 -12.69
N ASN A 23 -3.92 -8.28 -12.59
CA ASN A 23 -4.82 -7.41 -13.35
C ASN A 23 -4.24 -7.08 -14.74
N ASP A 24 -4.35 -8.02 -15.69
CA ASP A 24 -3.84 -7.94 -17.08
C ASP A 24 -4.72 -7.08 -18.00
N VAL A 25 -5.04 -5.85 -17.60
CA VAL A 25 -5.93 -4.95 -18.36
C VAL A 25 -5.18 -3.86 -19.14
N ARG A 26 -3.85 -3.96 -19.23
CA ARG A 26 -2.96 -2.91 -19.77
C ARG A 26 -2.06 -3.44 -20.90
N PRO A 27 -2.57 -3.61 -22.14
CA PRO A 27 -1.80 -4.16 -23.25
C PRO A 27 -0.51 -3.40 -23.56
N GLN A 28 -0.53 -2.06 -23.37
CA GLN A 28 0.62 -1.19 -23.63
C GLN A 28 1.80 -1.45 -22.68
N PHE A 29 1.53 -1.82 -21.42
CA PHE A 29 2.55 -2.01 -20.39
C PHE A 29 2.81 -3.49 -20.09
N LYS A 30 2.07 -4.41 -20.73
CA LYS A 30 2.15 -5.85 -20.47
C LYS A 30 3.57 -6.40 -20.58
N SER A 31 4.33 -5.99 -21.61
CA SER A 31 5.71 -6.46 -21.79
C SER A 31 6.65 -6.04 -20.65
N LEU A 32 6.39 -4.89 -20.02
CA LEU A 32 7.13 -4.41 -18.84
C LEU A 32 6.66 -5.13 -17.58
N GLU A 33 5.34 -5.33 -17.42
CA GLU A 33 4.76 -5.96 -16.22
C GLU A 33 4.98 -7.48 -16.16
N THR A 34 5.25 -8.14 -17.29
CA THR A 34 5.59 -9.58 -17.36
C THR A 34 7.09 -9.83 -17.53
N GLU A 35 7.94 -8.80 -17.48
CA GLU A 35 9.39 -8.97 -17.62
C GLU A 35 9.96 -9.72 -16.41
N THR A 36 10.81 -10.70 -16.68
CA THR A 36 11.43 -11.56 -15.66
C THR A 36 12.90 -11.23 -15.44
N ASP A 37 13.53 -10.54 -16.40
CA ASP A 37 14.93 -10.12 -16.32
C ASP A 37 15.14 -9.00 -15.30
N GLU A 38 15.91 -9.30 -14.25
CA GLU A 38 16.21 -8.38 -13.15
C GLU A 38 16.91 -7.09 -13.58
N LYS A 39 17.85 -7.18 -14.53
CA LYS A 39 18.58 -5.99 -15.01
C LYS A 39 17.66 -5.08 -15.77
N LYS A 40 16.69 -5.64 -16.50
CA LYS A 40 15.69 -4.85 -17.21
C LYS A 40 14.65 -4.26 -16.27
N LEU A 41 14.24 -5.01 -15.23
CA LEU A 41 13.31 -4.49 -14.22
C LEU A 41 13.93 -3.31 -13.46
N SER A 42 15.18 -3.44 -13.00
CA SER A 42 15.87 -2.33 -12.33
C SER A 42 16.15 -1.17 -13.29
N ALA A 43 16.52 -1.45 -14.54
CA ALA A 43 16.67 -0.41 -15.56
C ALA A 43 15.36 0.31 -15.86
N ALA A 44 14.23 -0.40 -15.95
CA ALA A 44 12.91 0.17 -16.20
C ALA A 44 12.43 1.02 -15.01
N GLU A 45 12.78 0.64 -13.79
CA GLU A 45 12.55 1.44 -12.59
C GLU A 45 13.40 2.72 -12.60
N ASN A 46 14.69 2.60 -12.90
CA ASN A 46 15.61 3.74 -13.05
C ASN A 46 15.23 4.68 -14.21
N GLN A 47 14.64 4.14 -15.28
CA GLN A 47 14.15 4.89 -16.43
C GLN A 47 12.73 5.41 -16.26
N GLN A 48 12.13 5.25 -15.06
CA GLN A 48 10.77 5.69 -14.75
C GLN A 48 9.69 5.09 -15.66
N ALA A 49 9.97 3.97 -16.36
CA ALA A 49 9.01 3.33 -17.26
C ALA A 49 7.77 2.83 -16.50
N PHE A 50 7.95 2.36 -15.26
CA PHE A 50 6.85 2.00 -14.35
C PHE A 50 6.05 3.21 -13.83
N LEU A 51 6.64 4.41 -13.86
CA LEU A 51 6.03 5.66 -13.42
C LEU A 51 5.32 6.41 -14.56
N HIS A 52 5.16 5.78 -15.72
CA HIS A 52 4.49 6.42 -16.85
C HIS A 52 3.09 6.94 -16.43
N PRO A 53 2.76 8.23 -16.65
CA PRO A 53 1.55 8.84 -16.09
C PRO A 53 0.25 8.10 -16.42
N MET A 54 0.14 7.56 -17.64
CA MET A 54 -1.02 6.76 -18.03
C MET A 54 -1.12 5.45 -17.27
N ARG A 55 0.01 4.77 -17.00
CA ARG A 55 0.02 3.53 -16.22
C ARG A 55 -0.47 3.79 -14.79
N ILE A 56 0.09 4.82 -14.14
CA ILE A 56 -0.31 5.23 -12.79
C ILE A 56 -1.79 5.61 -12.76
N GLN A 57 -2.26 6.36 -13.76
CA GLN A 57 -3.67 6.74 -13.88
C GLN A 57 -4.60 5.54 -14.06
N GLU A 58 -4.28 4.59 -14.94
CA GLU A 58 -5.08 3.39 -15.18
C GLU A 58 -5.15 2.50 -13.93
N ILE A 59 -4.03 2.30 -13.24
CA ILE A 59 -3.98 1.54 -11.99
C ILE A 59 -4.79 2.24 -10.90
N THR A 60 -4.61 3.55 -10.73
CA THR A 60 -5.34 4.34 -9.73
C THR A 60 -6.83 4.33 -10.00
N GLN A 61 -7.25 4.48 -11.26
CA GLN A 61 -8.65 4.42 -11.65
C GLN A 61 -9.27 3.04 -11.40
N TYR A 62 -8.53 1.97 -11.71
CA TYR A 62 -8.95 0.61 -11.38
C TYR A 62 -9.15 0.43 -9.87
N ILE A 63 -8.22 0.91 -9.05
CA ILE A 63 -8.34 0.83 -7.59
C ILE A 63 -9.58 1.60 -7.13
N LEU A 64 -9.78 2.85 -7.57
CA LEU A 64 -10.95 3.66 -7.19
C LEU A 64 -12.27 2.97 -7.56
N ASN A 65 -12.36 2.38 -8.75
CA ASN A 65 -13.57 1.71 -9.24
C ASN A 65 -13.87 0.42 -8.47
N ASN A 66 -12.83 -0.35 -8.10
CA ASN A 66 -12.99 -1.68 -7.52
C ASN A 66 -12.80 -1.72 -6.00
N PHE A 67 -12.38 -0.61 -5.37
CA PHE A 67 -12.05 -0.57 -3.95
C PHE A 67 -13.20 -1.09 -3.09
N ARG A 68 -14.43 -0.58 -3.30
CA ARG A 68 -15.59 -0.98 -2.50
C ARG A 68 -16.00 -2.43 -2.75
N GLN A 69 -15.79 -2.94 -3.97
CA GLN A 69 -16.05 -4.34 -4.29
C GLN A 69 -15.07 -5.26 -3.56
N LYS A 70 -13.76 -4.98 -3.68
CA LYS A 70 -12.69 -5.78 -3.03
C LYS A 70 -12.74 -5.67 -1.50
N THR A 71 -13.22 -4.56 -0.96
CA THR A 71 -13.36 -4.35 0.50
C THR A 71 -14.74 -4.67 1.07
N HIS A 72 -15.65 -5.28 0.29
CA HIS A 72 -17.00 -5.65 0.76
C HIS A 72 -17.81 -4.46 1.30
N ARG A 73 -17.66 -3.29 0.68
CA ARG A 73 -18.37 -2.02 0.99
C ARG A 73 -19.42 -1.64 -0.05
N THR A 74 -19.88 -2.60 -0.85
CA THR A 74 -20.88 -2.36 -1.91
C THR A 74 -22.30 -2.20 -1.36
N PHE A 75 -22.59 -2.78 -0.19
CA PHE A 75 -23.91 -2.72 0.41
C PHE A 75 -24.05 -1.53 1.39
N PRO A 76 -25.15 -0.76 1.32
CA PRO A 76 -25.44 0.25 2.34
C PRO A 76 -25.48 -0.38 3.74
N GLY A 77 -24.74 0.20 4.70
CA GLY A 77 -24.68 -0.30 6.08
C GLY A 77 -23.62 -1.38 6.33
N SER A 78 -22.96 -1.94 5.30
CA SER A 78 -21.82 -2.84 5.50
C SER A 78 -20.60 -2.04 5.97
N LYS A 79 -19.99 -2.46 7.09
CA LYS A 79 -18.73 -1.87 7.58
C LYS A 79 -17.57 -2.15 6.61
N GLY A 80 -17.52 -3.37 6.06
CA GLY A 80 -16.49 -3.82 5.12
C GLY A 80 -15.08 -3.80 5.73
N PHE A 81 -14.08 -3.76 4.85
CA PHE A 81 -12.65 -3.83 5.17
C PHE A 81 -11.91 -2.60 4.61
N ASN A 82 -10.61 -2.47 4.86
CA ASN A 82 -9.75 -1.50 4.19
C ASN A 82 -8.59 -2.20 3.46
N ALA A 83 -7.75 -1.41 2.78
CA ALA A 83 -6.69 -1.93 1.91
C ALA A 83 -5.35 -1.22 2.09
N MET A 84 -4.29 -1.88 1.61
CA MET A 84 -2.96 -1.30 1.41
C MET A 84 -2.58 -1.31 -0.07
N LEU A 85 -1.75 -0.36 -0.49
CA LEU A 85 -1.08 -0.32 -1.78
C LEU A 85 0.43 -0.32 -1.55
N ALA A 86 1.09 -1.44 -1.85
CA ALA A 86 2.53 -1.57 -1.79
C ALA A 86 3.14 -1.15 -3.14
N VAL A 87 4.04 -0.17 -3.12
CA VAL A 87 4.67 0.40 -4.32
C VAL A 87 6.18 0.18 -4.33
N SER A 88 6.77 0.30 -5.52
CA SER A 88 8.17 -0.05 -5.73
C SER A 88 9.14 0.93 -5.05
N SER A 89 8.89 2.24 -5.17
CA SER A 89 9.78 3.31 -4.70
C SER A 89 9.03 4.52 -4.09
N VAL A 90 9.77 5.45 -3.49
CA VAL A 90 9.23 6.73 -2.98
C VAL A 90 8.64 7.56 -4.12
N ASP A 91 9.25 7.57 -5.31
CA ASP A 91 8.71 8.26 -6.49
C ASP A 91 7.38 7.67 -6.94
N ALA A 92 7.23 6.34 -6.89
CA ALA A 92 5.95 5.69 -7.13
C ALA A 92 4.91 6.14 -6.09
N ALA A 93 5.26 6.17 -4.80
CA ALA A 93 4.34 6.60 -3.73
C ALA A 93 3.84 8.04 -3.97
N LYS A 94 4.77 8.96 -4.30
CA LYS A 94 4.45 10.35 -4.66
C LYS A 94 3.49 10.42 -5.86
N ALA A 95 3.80 9.69 -6.94
CA ALA A 95 2.98 9.67 -8.15
C ALA A 95 1.58 9.10 -7.90
N TYR A 96 1.46 8.01 -7.15
CA TYR A 96 0.17 7.40 -6.80
C TYR A 96 -0.66 8.34 -5.93
N TYR A 97 -0.10 8.88 -4.85
CA TYR A 97 -0.84 9.76 -3.95
C TYR A 97 -1.36 11.02 -4.68
N ALA A 98 -0.52 11.66 -5.49
CA ALA A 98 -0.93 12.80 -6.31
C ALA A 98 -2.04 12.42 -7.31
N THR A 99 -1.94 11.24 -7.94
CA THR A 99 -2.94 10.75 -8.89
C THR A 99 -4.26 10.41 -8.20
N PHE A 100 -4.23 9.81 -7.00
CA PHE A 100 -5.43 9.58 -6.19
C PHE A 100 -6.11 10.92 -5.88
N LYS A 101 -5.36 11.91 -5.39
CA LYS A 101 -5.91 13.23 -5.08
C LYS A 101 -6.62 13.85 -6.29
N ARG A 102 -5.93 13.91 -7.43
CA ARG A 102 -6.47 14.46 -8.68
C ARG A 102 -7.74 13.73 -9.15
N LEU A 103 -7.70 12.40 -9.25
CA LEU A 103 -8.85 11.62 -9.75
C LEU A 103 -10.06 11.68 -8.80
N GLN A 104 -9.83 11.78 -7.50
CA GLN A 104 -10.90 11.96 -6.52
C GLN A 104 -11.55 13.35 -6.60
N GLU A 105 -10.75 14.41 -6.81
CA GLU A 105 -11.26 15.76 -7.08
C GLU A 105 -12.08 15.79 -8.37
N GLU A 106 -11.58 15.19 -9.45
CA GLU A 106 -12.32 15.05 -10.72
C GLU A 106 -13.64 14.29 -10.54
N ALA A 107 -13.65 13.22 -9.75
CA ALA A 107 -14.86 12.44 -9.46
C ALA A 107 -15.86 13.23 -8.62
N ALA A 108 -15.39 13.99 -7.62
CA ALA A 108 -16.22 14.86 -6.80
C ALA A 108 -16.86 15.99 -7.63
N ASN A 109 -16.11 16.57 -8.57
CA ASN A 109 -16.62 17.60 -9.48
C ASN A 109 -17.69 17.07 -10.44
N LYS A 110 -17.63 15.77 -10.79
CA LYS A 110 -18.63 15.11 -11.66
C LYS A 110 -19.88 14.68 -10.91
N SER A 111 -19.79 14.42 -9.60
CA SER A 111 -20.92 13.92 -8.80
C SER A 111 -20.82 14.36 -7.35
N ALA A 112 -21.78 15.18 -6.92
CA ALA A 112 -21.93 15.58 -5.51
C ALA A 112 -22.24 14.41 -4.55
N THR A 113 -22.61 13.24 -5.08
CA THR A 113 -22.84 12.02 -4.29
C THR A 113 -21.60 11.14 -4.16
N TYR A 114 -20.49 11.53 -4.80
CA TYR A 114 -19.22 10.83 -4.69
C TYR A 114 -18.74 10.85 -3.24
N LYS A 115 -18.43 9.67 -2.69
CA LYS A 115 -17.84 9.54 -1.36
C LYS A 115 -16.36 9.21 -1.54
N PRO A 116 -15.45 10.16 -1.28
CA PRO A 116 -14.01 9.93 -1.45
C PRO A 116 -13.49 8.89 -0.47
N LEU A 117 -12.41 8.22 -0.84
CA LEU A 117 -11.60 7.37 0.01
C LEU A 117 -10.62 8.23 0.79
N ARG A 118 -10.44 7.89 2.07
CA ARG A 118 -9.39 8.47 2.91
C ARG A 118 -8.09 7.74 2.63
N VAL A 119 -7.23 8.39 1.85
CA VAL A 119 -5.92 7.85 1.43
C VAL A 119 -4.84 8.50 2.28
N ALA A 120 -3.94 7.68 2.84
CA ALA A 120 -2.76 8.14 3.55
C ALA A 120 -1.51 7.48 2.95
N THR A 121 -0.34 8.07 3.19
CA THR A 121 0.93 7.54 2.71
C THR A 121 1.99 7.67 3.78
N ILE A 122 2.91 6.72 3.81
CA ILE A 122 4.07 6.75 4.69
C ILE A 122 5.24 6.04 4.04
N PHE A 123 6.41 6.66 4.15
CA PHE A 123 7.68 6.11 3.72
C PHE A 123 8.78 6.89 4.44
N SER A 124 9.95 6.29 4.52
CA SER A 124 11.19 6.94 4.92
C SER A 124 12.35 6.44 4.05
N PHE A 125 13.56 6.84 4.44
CA PHE A 125 14.76 6.40 3.76
C PHE A 125 15.10 4.95 4.10
N ALA A 126 15.44 4.16 3.09
CA ALA A 126 16.09 2.86 3.25
C ALA A 126 17.58 3.04 2.95
N ALA A 127 18.43 3.02 3.98
CA ALA A 127 19.86 3.31 3.85
C ALA A 127 20.64 2.27 3.03
N ASN A 128 20.06 1.10 2.80
CA ASN A 128 20.64 0.03 2.01
C ASN A 128 19.67 -0.35 0.87
N GLU A 129 19.76 0.36 -0.25
CA GLU A 129 19.21 -0.12 -1.53
C GLU A 129 20.02 -1.29 -2.10
N GLU A 130 21.21 -1.58 -1.56
CA GLU A 130 21.90 -2.85 -1.78
C GLU A 130 21.11 -3.96 -1.07
N GLN A 131 20.23 -4.63 -1.82
CA GLN A 131 19.49 -5.81 -1.37
C GLN A 131 20.46 -6.85 -0.78
N ASN A 132 20.43 -7.03 0.55
CA ASN A 132 21.21 -8.07 1.24
C ASN A 132 20.85 -9.48 0.75
N ALA A 133 19.60 -9.70 0.30
CA ALA A 133 19.12 -10.93 -0.31
C ALA A 133 17.91 -10.70 -1.24
N ILE A 134 17.77 -11.53 -2.28
CA ILE A 134 16.63 -11.47 -3.21
C ILE A 134 15.33 -11.76 -2.45
N GLY A 135 14.42 -10.79 -2.42
CA GLY A 135 13.10 -10.93 -1.80
C GLY A 135 12.97 -10.38 -0.38
N GLU A 136 14.01 -9.75 0.16
CA GLU A 136 13.93 -9.02 1.42
C GLU A 136 13.32 -7.63 1.23
N ILE A 137 12.44 -7.24 2.17
CA ILE A 137 11.87 -5.90 2.22
C ILE A 137 12.86 -5.06 3.01
N SER A 138 13.41 -4.01 2.39
CA SER A 138 14.36 -3.12 3.05
C SER A 138 13.77 -2.52 4.33
N ASP A 139 14.51 -2.61 5.42
CA ASP A 139 14.13 -1.96 6.67
C ASP A 139 14.28 -0.44 6.54
N GLU A 140 13.14 0.24 6.61
CA GLU A 140 13.05 1.70 6.58
C GLU A 140 13.36 2.29 7.96
N THR A 141 14.27 3.28 8.03
CA THR A 141 14.63 3.92 9.30
C THR A 141 13.61 5.00 9.69
N PHE A 142 13.40 5.25 10.98
CA PHE A 142 12.60 6.40 11.41
C PHE A 142 13.31 7.76 11.24
N ASP A 143 14.56 7.74 10.79
CA ASP A 143 15.31 8.96 10.48
C ASP A 143 14.87 9.57 9.14
N THR A 144 14.15 10.68 9.24
CA THR A 144 13.65 11.46 8.10
C THR A 144 14.66 12.49 7.59
N SER A 145 15.84 12.60 8.19
CA SER A 145 16.89 13.53 7.76
C SER A 145 17.69 12.99 6.56
N ALA A 146 17.70 11.67 6.37
CA ALA A 146 18.39 11.00 5.28
C ALA A 146 17.60 10.98 3.95
N MET A 147 16.35 11.46 3.95
CA MET A 147 15.56 11.59 2.71
C MET A 147 16.01 12.80 1.88
N ASP A 148 15.87 12.70 0.57
CA ASP A 148 16.06 13.85 -0.32
C ASP A 148 15.03 14.97 -0.05
N SER A 149 15.37 16.19 -0.43
CA SER A 149 14.54 17.38 -0.17
C SER A 149 13.12 17.27 -0.76
N SER A 150 12.97 16.65 -1.94
CA SER A 150 11.66 16.50 -2.60
C SER A 150 10.79 15.48 -1.87
N ALA A 151 11.35 14.34 -1.47
CA ALA A 151 10.66 13.34 -0.67
C ALA A 151 10.22 13.89 0.69
N LYS A 152 11.09 14.65 1.36
CA LYS A 152 10.77 15.27 2.66
C LYS A 152 9.68 16.33 2.53
N GLU A 153 9.76 17.21 1.53
CA GLU A 153 8.73 18.23 1.27
C GLU A 153 7.37 17.59 0.99
N PHE A 154 7.35 16.54 0.17
CA PHE A 154 6.14 15.80 -0.12
C PHE A 154 5.54 15.15 1.13
N LEU A 155 6.36 14.47 1.93
CA LEU A 155 5.91 13.82 3.15
C LEU A 155 5.33 14.84 4.14
N ASP A 156 5.98 16.00 4.26
CA ASP A 156 5.49 17.09 5.12
C ASP A 156 4.14 17.62 4.63
N ALA A 157 3.95 17.79 3.31
CA ALA A 157 2.67 18.17 2.73
C ALA A 157 1.58 17.12 3.02
N ALA A 158 1.87 15.83 2.86
CA ALA A 158 0.94 14.75 3.17
C ALA A 158 0.56 14.71 4.67
N ILE A 159 1.53 14.93 5.57
CA ILE A 159 1.29 15.00 7.02
C ILE A 159 0.48 16.25 7.38
N ARG A 160 0.68 17.39 6.71
CA ARG A 160 -0.16 18.59 6.92
C ARG A 160 -1.61 18.35 6.51
N GLU A 161 -1.85 17.70 5.38
CA GLU A 161 -3.19 17.30 4.94
C GLU A 161 -3.85 16.35 5.96
N TYR A 162 -3.08 15.37 6.43
CA TYR A 162 -3.50 14.44 7.48
C TYR A 162 -3.88 15.16 8.78
N ASN A 163 -3.02 16.08 9.25
CA ASN A 163 -3.25 16.90 10.44
C ASN A 163 -4.51 17.76 10.30
N SER A 164 -4.72 18.36 9.13
CA SER A 164 -5.90 19.16 8.85
C SER A 164 -7.19 18.34 8.97
N TYR A 165 -7.18 17.10 8.47
CA TYR A 165 -8.34 16.22 8.51
C TYR A 165 -8.59 15.64 9.91
N PHE A 166 -7.56 15.05 10.54
CA PHE A 166 -7.69 14.35 11.82
C PHE A 166 -7.52 15.25 13.05
N LYS A 167 -7.28 16.55 12.85
CA LYS A 167 -7.05 17.54 13.92
C LYS A 167 -5.90 17.14 14.84
N THR A 168 -4.81 16.68 14.22
CA THR A 168 -3.55 16.32 14.87
C THR A 168 -2.47 17.36 14.58
N ASN A 169 -1.29 17.22 15.18
CA ASN A 169 -0.16 18.14 14.98
C ASN A 169 1.17 17.37 14.89
N PHE A 170 1.25 16.41 13.96
CA PHE A 170 2.49 15.68 13.71
C PHE A 170 3.43 16.48 12.81
N SER A 171 4.73 16.28 13.00
CA SER A 171 5.81 16.91 12.22
C SER A 171 6.67 15.85 11.54
N THR A 172 7.55 16.28 10.63
CA THR A 172 8.53 15.43 9.96
C THR A 172 9.85 15.29 10.71
N ASP A 173 9.96 15.77 11.96
CA ASP A 173 11.10 15.44 12.83
C ASP A 173 10.97 14.00 13.38
N SER A 174 12.04 13.45 13.96
CA SER A 174 12.07 12.04 14.37
C SER A 174 10.93 11.66 15.34
N ASN A 175 10.59 12.54 16.29
CA ASN A 175 9.54 12.26 17.27
C ASN A 175 8.15 12.45 16.66
N GLY A 176 7.94 13.51 15.89
CA GLY A 176 6.73 13.77 15.13
C GLY A 176 6.40 12.64 14.18
N PHE A 177 7.39 12.15 13.43
CA PHE A 177 7.24 11.06 12.48
C PHE A 177 6.96 9.72 13.18
N GLN A 178 7.61 9.43 14.31
CA GLN A 178 7.29 8.24 15.10
C GLN A 178 5.87 8.28 15.67
N ASN A 179 5.41 9.45 16.15
CA ASN A 179 4.04 9.62 16.62
C ASN A 179 3.02 9.52 15.49
N TYR A 180 3.35 10.08 14.31
CA TYR A 180 2.58 9.91 13.09
C TYR A 180 2.44 8.43 12.71
N TYR A 181 3.53 7.67 12.69
CA TYR A 181 3.53 6.23 12.41
C TYR A 181 2.58 5.48 13.36
N ARG A 182 2.63 5.77 14.66
CA ARG A 182 1.79 5.12 15.67
C ARG A 182 0.31 5.43 15.49
N ASP A 183 -0.03 6.70 15.27
CA ASP A 183 -1.41 7.13 15.04
C ASP A 183 -1.95 6.55 13.73
N LEU A 184 -1.14 6.57 12.67
CA LEU A 184 -1.47 6.00 11.37
C LEU A 184 -1.78 4.49 11.48
N ALA A 185 -0.94 3.74 12.19
CA ALA A 185 -1.15 2.32 12.45
C ALA A 185 -2.52 2.05 13.13
N GLN A 186 -2.86 2.86 14.13
CA GLN A 186 -4.12 2.76 14.85
C GLN A 186 -5.32 3.11 13.95
N ARG A 187 -5.22 4.16 13.13
CA ARG A 187 -6.28 4.59 12.21
C ARG A 187 -6.53 3.61 11.09
N VAL A 188 -5.49 2.96 10.57
CA VAL A 188 -5.65 1.86 9.61
C VAL A 188 -6.34 0.68 10.29
N LYS A 189 -5.96 0.31 11.52
CA LYS A 189 -6.63 -0.78 12.25
C LYS A 189 -8.11 -0.48 12.52
N ASN A 190 -8.44 0.77 12.81
CA ASN A 190 -9.80 1.21 13.11
C ASN A 190 -10.64 1.58 11.87
N GLN A 191 -10.08 1.49 10.65
CA GLN A 191 -10.72 1.86 9.38
C GLN A 191 -11.06 3.36 9.26
N ASP A 192 -10.34 4.22 9.99
CA ASP A 192 -10.34 5.66 9.76
C ASP A 192 -9.64 6.02 8.45
N ILE A 193 -8.74 5.14 7.99
CA ILE A 193 -8.05 5.20 6.71
C ILE A 193 -8.52 4.03 5.85
N ASP A 194 -8.90 4.35 4.60
CA ASP A 194 -9.44 3.39 3.65
C ASP A 194 -8.32 2.73 2.83
N LEU A 195 -7.33 3.52 2.40
CA LEU A 195 -6.19 3.03 1.64
C LEU A 195 -4.89 3.63 2.20
N LEU A 196 -3.95 2.75 2.55
CA LEU A 196 -2.60 3.15 2.94
C LEU A 196 -1.61 2.83 1.81
N ILE A 197 -0.91 3.84 1.30
CA ILE A 197 0.19 3.69 0.33
C ILE A 197 1.51 3.53 1.10
N VAL A 198 2.27 2.47 0.78
CA VAL A 198 3.52 2.11 1.46
C VAL A 198 4.60 1.66 0.49
N VAL A 199 5.87 1.91 0.81
CA VAL A 199 7.02 1.38 0.04
C VAL A 199 7.49 0.05 0.64
N GLY A 200 7.90 0.06 1.91
CA GLY A 200 8.33 -1.09 2.71
C GLY A 200 7.72 -1.11 4.11
N MET A 201 7.36 0.06 4.68
CA MET A 201 6.67 0.13 5.97
C MET A 201 5.35 -0.64 6.00
N PHE A 202 5.01 -1.19 7.17
CA PHE A 202 3.80 -1.99 7.43
C PHE A 202 3.68 -3.31 6.64
N LEU A 203 4.65 -3.67 5.79
CA LEU A 203 4.68 -4.97 5.12
C LEU A 203 5.19 -6.09 6.04
N THR A 204 5.95 -5.74 7.08
CA THR A 204 6.39 -6.63 8.16
C THR A 204 5.82 -6.13 9.50
N GLY A 205 5.48 -7.05 10.41
CA GLY A 205 5.07 -6.72 11.79
C GLY A 205 3.69 -6.08 12.00
N PHE A 206 3.07 -5.46 10.98
CA PHE A 206 1.78 -4.79 11.13
C PHE A 206 0.59 -5.75 11.23
N ASP A 207 -0.37 -5.41 12.09
CA ASP A 207 -1.55 -6.23 12.37
C ASP A 207 -2.85 -5.42 12.33
N ALA A 208 -3.64 -5.66 11.29
CA ALA A 208 -5.00 -5.15 11.16
C ALA A 208 -5.96 -6.29 10.74
N PRO A 209 -6.78 -6.84 11.66
CA PRO A 209 -7.78 -7.87 11.33
C PRO A 209 -8.81 -7.41 10.28
N THR A 210 -9.04 -6.11 10.22
CA THR A 210 -9.97 -5.39 9.34
C THR A 210 -9.41 -5.04 7.97
N LEU A 211 -8.17 -5.46 7.67
CA LEU A 211 -7.52 -5.30 6.37
C LEU A 211 -7.63 -6.61 5.57
N ASN A 212 -8.20 -6.54 4.37
CA ASN A 212 -8.45 -7.72 3.55
C ASN A 212 -7.81 -7.67 2.15
N THR A 213 -7.43 -6.49 1.67
CA THR A 213 -6.95 -6.29 0.30
C THR A 213 -5.57 -5.67 0.32
N LEU A 214 -4.64 -6.27 -0.42
CA LEU A 214 -3.33 -5.70 -0.71
C LEU A 214 -3.21 -5.52 -2.23
N PHE A 215 -3.18 -4.27 -2.68
CA PHE A 215 -2.77 -3.94 -4.04
C PHE A 215 -1.24 -3.88 -4.08
N VAL A 216 -0.64 -4.44 -5.13
CA VAL A 216 0.81 -4.55 -5.26
C VAL A 216 1.24 -4.00 -6.62
N ASP A 217 2.02 -2.93 -6.59
CA ASP A 217 2.82 -2.43 -7.71
C ASP A 217 4.30 -2.42 -7.30
N LYS A 218 4.79 -3.60 -6.89
CA LYS A 218 6.13 -3.84 -6.39
C LYS A 218 6.57 -5.23 -6.79
N ASN A 219 7.85 -5.37 -7.16
CA ASN A 219 8.47 -6.66 -7.44
C ASN A 219 8.73 -7.44 -6.14
N LEU A 220 7.68 -7.96 -5.51
CA LEU A 220 7.79 -8.80 -4.32
C LEU A 220 8.26 -10.22 -4.70
N ARG A 221 9.27 -10.74 -4.00
CA ARG A 221 9.81 -12.08 -4.24
C ARG A 221 9.92 -12.90 -2.95
N PHE A 222 9.89 -14.21 -3.10
CA PHE A 222 10.15 -15.21 -2.04
C PHE A 222 9.49 -14.88 -0.68
N HIS A 223 10.28 -14.65 0.36
CA HIS A 223 9.78 -14.46 1.72
C HIS A 223 9.09 -13.10 1.92
N GLY A 224 9.53 -12.03 1.26
CA GLY A 224 8.88 -10.73 1.32
C GLY A 224 7.46 -10.76 0.73
N LEU A 225 7.24 -11.56 -0.32
CA LEU A 225 5.91 -11.81 -0.87
C LEU A 225 5.00 -12.51 0.15
N MET A 226 5.50 -13.55 0.82
CA MET A 226 4.74 -14.27 1.85
C MET A 226 4.43 -13.39 3.07
N GLN A 227 5.39 -12.56 3.50
CA GLN A 227 5.22 -11.62 4.60
C GLN A 227 4.15 -10.56 4.28
N ALA A 228 4.26 -9.93 3.09
CA ALA A 228 3.29 -8.93 2.64
C ALA A 228 1.89 -9.52 2.47
N PHE A 229 1.75 -10.69 1.84
CA PHE A 229 0.44 -11.33 1.67
C PHE A 229 -0.17 -11.73 3.01
N SER A 230 0.61 -12.26 3.96
CA SER A 230 0.11 -12.69 5.27
C SER A 230 -0.61 -11.59 6.07
N ARG A 231 -0.46 -10.31 5.69
CA ARG A 231 -1.18 -9.17 6.30
C ARG A 231 -2.69 -9.24 6.09
N THR A 232 -3.15 -9.90 5.04
CA THR A 232 -4.59 -10.03 4.73
C THR A 232 -5.26 -11.25 5.38
N ASN A 233 -4.47 -12.21 5.90
CA ASN A 233 -4.97 -13.55 6.25
C ASN A 233 -5.48 -13.71 7.68
N ARG A 234 -5.64 -12.63 8.44
CA ARG A 234 -6.16 -12.76 9.80
C ARG A 234 -7.66 -13.00 9.80
N ILE A 235 -8.08 -13.99 10.59
CA ILE A 235 -9.48 -14.31 10.84
C ILE A 235 -10.15 -13.09 11.49
N TYR A 236 -11.37 -12.77 11.04
CA TYR A 236 -12.19 -11.73 11.65
C TYR A 236 -13.55 -12.32 12.05
N ASP A 237 -14.37 -12.63 11.06
CA ASP A 237 -15.67 -13.28 11.21
C ASP A 237 -16.05 -13.98 9.88
N ALA A 238 -17.24 -14.57 9.80
CA ALA A 238 -17.73 -15.26 8.61
C ALA A 238 -17.86 -14.38 7.35
N THR A 239 -17.78 -13.05 7.48
CA THR A 239 -17.83 -12.12 6.35
C THR A 239 -16.48 -11.96 5.67
N LYS A 240 -15.38 -12.25 6.39
CA LYS A 240 -14.02 -12.26 5.83
C LYS A 240 -13.67 -13.64 5.30
N THR A 241 -14.08 -13.92 4.08
CA THR A 241 -13.74 -15.17 3.38
C THR A 241 -12.89 -14.89 2.14
N PHE A 242 -11.89 -15.73 1.91
CA PHE A 242 -11.10 -15.74 0.68
C PHE A 242 -11.51 -16.98 -0.13
N ARG A 243 -12.40 -16.78 -1.10
CA ARG A 243 -12.77 -17.75 -2.14
C ARG A 243 -12.25 -17.31 -3.51
#